data_AF-A0A429TLZ1-F1
#
_entry.id   AF-A0A429TLZ1-F1
#
_cell.length_a   1.000
_cell.length_b   1.000
_cell.length_c   1.000
_cell.angle_alpha   90.00
_cell.angle_beta   90.00
_cell.angle_gamma   90.00
#
_symmetry.space_group_name_H-M   'P 1'
#
loop_
_entity.id
_entity.type
_entity.pdbx_description
1 polymer ?
#
loop_
_entity_poly.entity_id
_entity_poly.type
_entity_poly.pdbx_seq_one_letter_code
_entity_poly.pdbx_strand_id
1 'polypeptide(L)'
;MTNHTEFAAWVEKTAVKAGFDVDIPRSGAIGVLGAEIGTTYSTVVRVLAGERVPAYRFWPAWSEALKVPMESFRLEARKALLGEGRS
;
A
#
# COMPACT_ATOMS: atom_id res chain seq x y z
N MET A 1 -10.19 -9.67 -11.70
CA MET A 1 -9.35 -9.18 -10.59
C MET A 1 -9.95 -7.87 -10.12
N THR A 2 -10.18 -7.68 -8.82
CA THR A 2 -10.70 -6.40 -8.30
C THR A 2 -9.60 -5.33 -8.31
N ASN A 3 -9.95 -4.06 -8.53
CA ASN A 3 -8.95 -2.97 -8.59
C ASN A 3 -8.12 -2.83 -7.30
N HIS A 4 -8.66 -3.27 -6.15
CA HIS A 4 -7.89 -3.32 -4.90
C HIS A 4 -6.77 -4.36 -4.92
N THR A 5 -6.94 -5.48 -5.63
CA THR A 5 -5.89 -6.51 -5.78
C THR A 5 -4.75 -6.00 -6.65
N GLU A 6 -5.06 -5.24 -7.70
CA GLU A 6 -4.05 -4.61 -8.56
C GLU A 6 -3.25 -3.55 -7.79
N PHE A 7 -3.94 -2.74 -6.99
CA PHE A 7 -3.30 -1.78 -6.10
C PHE A 7 -2.43 -2.46 -5.05
N ALA A 8 -2.91 -3.54 -4.44
CA ALA A 8 -2.13 -4.31 -3.46
C ALA A 8 -0.84 -4.88 -4.07
N ALA A 9 -0.93 -5.48 -5.26
CA ALA A 9 0.25 -5.99 -5.97
C ALA A 9 1.24 -4.86 -6.34
N TRP A 10 0.72 -3.67 -6.70
CA TRP A 10 1.55 -2.50 -6.91
C TRP A 10 2.23 -2.02 -5.63
N VAL A 11 1.52 -1.97 -4.50
CA VAL A 11 2.08 -1.60 -3.19
C VAL A 11 3.16 -2.60 -2.78
N GLU A 12 2.90 -3.90 -2.88
CA GLU A 12 3.86 -4.96 -2.54
C GLU A 12 5.16 -4.81 -3.33
N LYS A 13 5.06 -4.73 -4.67
CA LYS A 13 6.20 -4.54 -5.56
C LYS A 13 7.00 -3.28 -5.22
N THR A 14 6.31 -2.21 -4.84
CA THR A 14 6.94 -0.94 -4.52
C THR A 14 7.61 -0.97 -3.15
N ALA A 15 6.99 -1.65 -2.18
CA ALA A 15 7.54 -1.86 -0.84
C ALA A 15 8.86 -2.67 -0.92
N VAL A 16 8.86 -3.76 -1.68
CA VAL A 16 10.08 -4.57 -1.92
C VAL A 16 11.18 -3.72 -2.54
N LYS A 17 10.88 -2.92 -3.57
CA LYS A 17 11.85 -1.99 -4.18
C LYS A 17 12.36 -0.93 -3.22
N ALA A 18 11.55 -0.52 -2.25
CA ALA A 18 11.92 0.45 -1.23
C ALA A 18 12.79 -0.15 -0.11
N GLY A 19 12.91 -1.48 -0.06
CA GLY A 19 13.69 -2.23 0.93
C GLY A 19 12.86 -2.89 2.03
N PHE A 20 11.52 -2.97 1.85
CA PHE A 20 10.64 -3.71 2.75
C PHE A 20 10.28 -5.04 2.10
N ASP A 21 10.92 -6.13 2.54
CA ASP A 21 10.67 -7.50 2.09
C ASP A 21 9.34 -8.04 2.65
N VAL A 22 8.23 -7.42 2.23
CA VAL A 22 6.86 -7.71 2.70
C VAL A 22 6.29 -9.00 2.10
N ASP A 23 6.90 -9.49 1.02
CA ASP A 23 6.61 -10.77 0.36
C ASP A 23 7.24 -11.96 1.08
N ILE A 24 8.24 -11.73 1.93
CA ILE A 24 8.90 -12.78 2.73
C ILE A 24 8.13 -13.00 4.05
N PRO A 25 7.58 -14.19 4.29
CA PRO A 25 6.90 -14.49 5.54
C PRO A 25 7.83 -14.30 6.75
N ARG A 26 7.32 -13.63 7.80
CA ARG A 26 8.02 -13.41 9.09
C ARG A 26 9.28 -12.54 9.00
N SER A 27 9.50 -11.79 7.93
CA SER A 27 10.62 -10.83 7.81
C SER A 27 10.55 -9.68 8.83
N GLY A 28 9.35 -9.41 9.38
CA GLY A 28 9.10 -8.22 10.20
C GLY A 28 8.92 -6.94 9.38
N ALA A 29 9.14 -6.99 8.05
CA ALA A 29 9.12 -5.81 7.17
C ALA A 29 7.78 -5.06 7.19
N ILE A 30 6.66 -5.78 7.30
CA ILE A 30 5.32 -5.16 7.42
C ILE A 30 5.21 -4.30 8.68
N GLY A 31 5.83 -4.74 9.79
CA GLY A 31 5.88 -3.97 11.04
C GLY A 31 6.71 -2.71 10.91
N VAL A 32 7.89 -2.82 10.26
CA VAL A 32 8.76 -1.67 9.97
C VAL A 32 8.06 -0.67 9.05
N LEU A 33 7.47 -1.15 7.95
CA LEU A 33 6.69 -0.31 7.04
C LEU A 33 5.54 0.41 7.75
N GLY A 34 4.83 -0.30 8.63
CA GLY A 34 3.79 0.29 9.48
C GLY A 34 4.33 1.42 10.35
N ALA A 35 5.47 1.22 11.00
CA ALA A 35 6.12 2.23 11.84
C ALA A 35 6.54 3.47 11.03
N GLU A 36 7.17 3.29 9.87
CA GLU A 36 7.57 4.37 8.96
C GLU A 36 6.38 5.22 8.50
N ILE A 37 5.24 4.58 8.22
CA ILE A 37 4.01 5.27 7.79
C ILE A 37 3.28 5.93 8.98
N GLY A 38 3.58 5.53 10.22
CA GLY A 38 2.80 5.90 11.41
C GLY A 38 1.44 5.20 11.46
N THR A 39 1.37 3.93 11.05
CA THR A 39 0.15 3.12 11.06
C THR A 39 0.36 1.74 11.69
N THR A 40 -0.72 0.98 11.87
CA THR A 40 -0.67 -0.34 12.50
C THR A 40 -0.27 -1.42 11.49
N TYR A 41 0.38 -2.48 11.99
CA TYR A 41 0.65 -3.71 11.23
C TYR A 41 -0.61 -4.21 10.51
N SER A 42 -1.74 -4.27 11.22
CA SER A 42 -3.02 -4.70 10.66
C SER A 42 -3.50 -3.84 9.49
N THR A 43 -3.24 -2.53 9.52
CA THR A 43 -3.60 -1.64 8.41
C THR A 43 -2.78 -1.96 7.17
N VAL A 44 -1.47 -2.19 7.32
CA VAL A 44 -0.58 -2.57 6.22
C VAL A 44 -1.00 -3.91 5.62
N VAL A 45 -1.29 -4.92 6.46
CA VAL A 45 -1.75 -6.23 5.99
C VAL A 45 -3.01 -6.13 5.16
N ARG A 46 -4.02 -5.38 5.60
CA ARG A 46 -5.28 -5.23 4.84
C ARG A 46 -5.09 -4.54 3.49
N VAL A 47 -4.12 -3.63 3.39
CA VAL A 47 -3.75 -2.98 2.13
C VAL A 47 -3.06 -3.98 1.20
N LEU A 48 -2.07 -4.73 1.71
CA LEU A 48 -1.37 -5.77 0.95
C LEU A 48 -2.26 -6.96 0.56
N ALA A 49 -3.32 -7.21 1.33
CA ALA A 49 -4.34 -8.20 0.99
C ALA A 49 -5.36 -7.71 -0.06
N GLY A 50 -5.31 -6.42 -0.46
CA GLY A 50 -6.27 -5.84 -1.38
C GLY A 50 -7.68 -5.71 -0.79
N GLU A 51 -7.81 -5.64 0.53
CA GLU A 51 -9.11 -5.42 1.19
C GLU A 51 -9.53 -3.95 1.11
N ARG A 52 -8.56 -3.03 1.06
CA ARG A 52 -8.82 -1.58 1.11
C ARG A 52 -7.66 -0.74 0.57
N VAL A 53 -7.98 0.48 0.23
CA VAL A 53 -7.00 1.56 0.03
C VAL A 53 -6.68 2.24 1.39
N PRO A 54 -5.45 2.73 1.61
CA PRO A 54 -5.14 3.56 2.77
C PRO A 54 -6.02 4.80 2.85
N ALA A 55 -6.27 5.31 4.07
CA ALA A 55 -7.01 6.56 4.21
C ALA A 55 -6.19 7.74 3.65
N TYR A 56 -6.85 8.68 2.96
CA TYR A 56 -6.23 9.82 2.28
C TYR A 56 -5.18 10.57 3.11
N ARG A 57 -5.42 10.76 4.41
CA ARG A 57 -4.49 11.44 5.32
C ARG A 57 -3.11 10.77 5.43
N PHE A 58 -3.03 9.46 5.18
CA PHE A 58 -1.77 8.70 5.25
C PHE A 58 -1.07 8.61 3.90
N TRP A 59 -1.70 9.04 2.79
CA TRP A 59 -1.10 8.90 1.47
C TRP A 59 0.30 9.55 1.34
N PRO A 60 0.59 10.73 1.94
CA PRO A 60 1.95 11.26 1.92
C PRO A 60 2.97 10.33 2.58
N ALA A 61 2.64 9.78 3.76
CA ALA A 61 3.52 8.87 4.49
C ALA A 61 3.73 7.54 3.75
N TRP A 62 2.68 7.02 3.11
CA TRP A 62 2.82 5.85 2.22
C TRP A 62 3.72 6.16 1.03
N SER A 63 3.54 7.30 0.38
CA SER A 63 4.37 7.70 -0.76
C SER A 63 5.85 7.82 -0.39
N GLU A 64 6.13 8.42 0.77
CA GLU A 64 7.47 8.61 1.31
C GLU A 64 8.12 7.27 1.67
N ALA A 65 7.45 6.42 2.46
CA ALA A 65 7.95 5.11 2.83
C ALA A 65 8.23 4.24 1.59
N LEU A 66 7.31 4.25 0.61
CA LEU A 66 7.46 3.51 -0.64
C LEU A 66 8.45 4.13 -1.64
N LYS A 67 9.05 5.29 -1.32
CA LYS A 67 10.01 6.01 -2.19
C LYS A 67 9.45 6.25 -3.60
N VAL A 68 8.17 6.58 -3.69
CA VAL A 68 7.50 6.92 -4.97
C VAL A 68 7.04 8.37 -4.97
N PRO A 69 6.92 9.00 -6.15
CA PRO A 69 6.27 10.30 -6.25
C PRO A 69 4.82 10.24 -5.78
N MET A 70 4.39 11.27 -5.02
CA MET A 70 3.03 11.37 -4.50
C MET A 70 1.96 11.30 -5.59
N GLU A 71 2.25 11.84 -6.76
CA GLU A 71 1.36 11.77 -7.91
C GLU A 71 1.15 10.33 -8.40
N SER A 72 2.21 9.53 -8.48
CA SER A 72 2.13 8.12 -8.84
C SER A 72 1.31 7.34 -7.82
N PHE A 73 1.53 7.58 -6.52
CA PHE A 73 0.74 6.95 -5.47
C PHE A 73 -0.75 7.31 -5.58
N ARG A 74 -1.07 8.60 -5.76
CA ARG A 74 -2.45 9.08 -5.93
C ARG A 74 -3.14 8.45 -7.13
N LEU A 75 -2.42 8.30 -8.25
CA LEU A 75 -2.96 7.71 -9.46
C LEU A 75 -3.39 6.26 -9.23
N GLU A 76 -2.52 5.45 -8.63
CA GLU A 76 -2.81 4.04 -8.34
C GLU A 76 -3.92 3.88 -7.29
N ALA A 77 -3.87 4.67 -6.21
CA ALA A 77 -4.93 4.68 -5.20
C ALA A 77 -6.28 5.11 -5.79
N ARG A 78 -6.30 6.07 -6.72
CA ARG A 78 -7.53 6.50 -7.39
C ARG A 78 -8.11 5.44 -8.34
N LYS A 79 -7.26 4.71 -9.07
CA LYS A 79 -7.71 3.57 -9.90
C LYS A 79 -8.41 2.51 -9.06
N ALA A 80 -7.85 2.23 -7.87
CA ALA A 80 -8.43 1.32 -6.89
C ALA A 80 -9.84 1.77 -6.45
N LEU A 81 -9.97 3.03 -6.02
CA LEU A 81 -11.23 3.60 -5.54
C LEU A 81 -12.32 3.76 -6.62
N LEU A 82 -11.95 4.11 -7.86
CA LEU A 82 -12.91 4.25 -8.96
C LEU A 82 -13.49 2.91 -9.43
N GLY A 83 -12.83 1.80 -9.10
CA GLY A 83 -13.34 0.45 -9.36
C GLY A 83 -14.55 0.07 -8.50
N GLU A 84 -14.69 0.66 -7.31
CA GLU A 84 -15.82 0.39 -6.40
C GLU A 84 -17.14 1.00 -6.90
N GLY A 85 -17.09 2.12 -7.63
CA GLY A 85 -18.29 2.85 -8.05
C GLY A 85 -19.04 2.28 -9.27
N ARG A 86 -18.63 1.13 -9.80
CA ARG A 86 -19.20 0.50 -11.01
C ARG A 86 -19.75 -0.91 -10.80
N SER A 87 -19.88 -1.36 -9.55
CA SER A 87 -20.53 -2.65 -9.22
C SER A 87 -21.95 -2.45 -8.71
#